data_AF-A0A7K4F589-F1
#
_entry.id   AF-A0A7K4F589-F1
#
_cell.length_a   1.000
_cell.length_b   1.000
_cell.length_c   1.000
_cell.angle_alpha   90.00
_cell.angle_beta   90.00
_cell.angle_gamma   90.00
#
_symmetry.space_group_name_H-M   'P 1'
#
loop_
_entity.id
_entity.type
_entity.pdbx_description
1 polymer ?
#
loop_
_entity_poly.entity_id
_entity_poly.type
_entity_poly.pdbx_seq_one_letter_code
_entity_poly.pdbx_strand_id
1 'polypeptide(L)'
;MGSVLSENIGYIVLIGVGLIMALSVTLMVKAETKWLGTRKTSEWFYTAGRTIKTGLIASSIVSAWTWAATLLQSSTVTYTFGLAGSFWYAAGASIQV
;
A
#
# COMPACT_ATOMS: atom_id res chain seq x y z
N MET A 1 -31.02 -4.74 5.45
CA MET A 1 -29.84 -3.89 5.69
C MET A 1 -29.81 -2.84 4.60
N GLY A 2 -30.13 -1.59 4.92
CA GLY A 2 -30.08 -0.49 3.94
C GLY A 2 -28.63 -0.17 3.60
N SER A 3 -28.30 -0.06 2.32
CA SER A 3 -26.97 0.36 1.90
C SER A 3 -26.72 1.79 2.36
N VAL A 4 -25.62 2.02 3.08
CA VAL A 4 -25.25 3.34 3.62
C VAL A 4 -24.92 4.34 2.51
N LEU A 5 -24.67 3.84 1.29
CA LEU A 5 -24.41 4.61 0.08
C LEU A 5 -25.06 3.92 -1.14
N SER A 6 -25.58 4.69 -2.09
CA SER A 6 -26.12 4.14 -3.34
C SER A 6 -25.02 3.41 -4.11
N GLU A 7 -25.34 2.21 -4.60
CA GLU A 7 -24.40 1.32 -5.30
C GLU A 7 -23.75 2.02 -6.51
N ASN A 8 -24.53 2.84 -7.23
CA ASN A 8 -24.05 3.65 -8.34
C ASN A 8 -22.96 4.64 -7.92
N ILE A 9 -23.10 5.27 -6.75
CA ILE A 9 -22.09 6.21 -6.22
C ILE A 9 -20.82 5.45 -5.85
N GLY A 10 -20.96 4.25 -5.27
CA GLY A 10 -19.82 3.37 -4.95
C GLY A 10 -19.00 3.01 -6.20
N TYR A 11 -19.65 2.61 -7.29
CA TYR A 11 -18.97 2.29 -8.54
C TYR A 11 -18.28 3.49 -9.18
N ILE A 12 -18.94 4.66 -9.18
CA ILE A 12 -18.36 5.89 -9.73
C ILE A 12 -17.11 6.30 -8.93
N VAL A 13 -17.14 6.21 -7.61
CA VAL A 13 -15.97 6.53 -6.77
C VAL A 13 -14.85 5.51 -7.01
N LEU A 14 -15.16 4.22 -7.01
CA LEU A 14 -14.17 3.15 -7.19
C LEU A 14 -13.46 3.28 -8.55
N ILE A 15 -14.24 3.38 -9.63
CA ILE A 15 -13.72 3.42 -11.00
C ILE A 15 -13.13 4.79 -11.31
N GLY A 16 -13.85 5.87 -10.96
CA GLY A 16 -13.46 7.23 -11.28
C GLY A 16 -12.18 7.67 -10.56
N VAL A 17 -12.13 7.52 -9.24
CA VAL A 17 -10.93 7.89 -8.46
C VAL A 17 -9.77 6.96 -8.81
N GLY A 18 -10.04 5.66 -8.98
CA GLY A 18 -9.03 4.68 -9.40
C GLY A 18 -8.40 5.03 -10.75
N LEU A 19 -9.20 5.37 -11.76
CA LEU A 19 -8.73 5.78 -13.08
C LEU A 19 -7.92 7.08 -13.01
N ILE A 20 -8.40 8.09 -12.29
CA ILE A 20 -7.69 9.37 -12.16
C ILE A 20 -6.32 9.17 -11.53
N MET A 21 -6.24 8.39 -10.44
CA MET A 21 -4.96 8.09 -9.79
C MET A 21 -4.04 7.25 -10.67
N ALA A 22 -4.58 6.24 -11.36
CA ALA A 22 -3.77 5.41 -12.26
C ALA A 22 -3.19 6.24 -13.41
N LEU A 23 -3.99 7.12 -14.02
CA LEU A 23 -3.55 8.00 -15.11
C LEU A 23 -2.54 9.04 -14.62
N SER A 24 -2.78 9.67 -13.46
CA SER A 24 -1.88 10.69 -12.91
C SER A 24 -0.49 10.11 -12.62
N VAL A 25 -0.43 8.96 -11.93
CA VAL A 25 0.83 8.25 -11.62
C VAL A 25 1.51 7.80 -12.91
N THR A 26 0.76 7.23 -13.87
CA THR A 26 1.34 6.79 -15.15
C THR A 26 1.95 7.96 -15.94
N LEU A 27 1.27 9.12 -15.96
CA LEU A 27 1.78 10.32 -16.62
C LEU A 27 3.03 10.86 -15.93
N MET A 28 3.05 10.91 -14.59
CA MET A 28 4.25 11.31 -13.83
C MET A 28 5.43 10.38 -14.09
N VAL A 29 5.23 9.07 -14.03
CA VAL A 29 6.25 8.06 -14.31
C VAL A 29 6.80 8.19 -15.72
N LYS A 30 5.95 8.48 -16.72
CA LYS A 30 6.37 8.73 -18.11
C LYS A 30 7.13 10.04 -18.25
N ALA A 31 6.71 11.10 -17.54
CA ALA A 31 7.40 12.38 -17.52
C ALA A 31 8.81 12.25 -16.90
N GLU A 32 8.95 11.62 -15.73
CA GLU A 32 10.27 11.36 -15.13
C GLU A 32 11.16 10.53 -16.05
N THR A 33 10.62 9.50 -16.70
CA THR A 33 11.44 8.66 -17.60
C THR A 33 11.92 9.44 -18.82
N LYS A 34 11.07 10.29 -19.40
CA LYS A 34 11.38 11.06 -20.61
C LYS A 34 12.34 12.22 -20.34
N TRP A 35 12.23 12.88 -19.19
CA TRP A 35 12.99 14.10 -18.88
C TRP A 35 14.19 13.85 -17.97
N LEU A 36 14.09 12.94 -16.98
CA LEU A 36 15.16 12.64 -16.02
C LEU A 36 15.92 11.33 -16.33
N GLY A 37 15.45 10.52 -17.28
CA GLY A 37 16.13 9.26 -17.64
C GLY A 37 16.15 8.21 -16.52
N THR A 38 15.19 8.27 -15.59
CA THR A 38 15.11 7.36 -14.42
C THR A 38 15.01 5.89 -14.84
N ARG A 39 15.77 5.00 -14.18
CA ARG A 39 15.71 3.55 -14.39
C ARG A 39 14.49 2.94 -13.69
N LYS A 40 13.78 2.03 -14.35
CA LYS A 40 12.63 1.30 -13.77
C LYS A 40 13.11 0.03 -13.08
N THR A 41 13.83 0.17 -11.97
CA THR A 41 14.17 -0.94 -11.08
C THR A 41 13.46 -0.78 -9.74
N SER A 42 13.27 -1.90 -9.04
CA SER A 42 12.70 -1.89 -7.68
C SER A 42 13.58 -1.06 -6.74
N GLU A 43 14.91 -1.18 -6.80
CA GLU A 43 15.78 -0.34 -5.95
C GLU A 43 15.60 1.15 -6.27
N TRP A 44 15.52 1.52 -7.55
CA TRP A 44 15.34 2.92 -7.94
C TRP A 44 14.00 3.49 -7.45
N PHE A 45 12.93 2.68 -7.44
CA PHE A 45 11.63 3.10 -6.91
C PHE A 45 11.68 3.33 -5.39
N TYR A 46 12.34 2.44 -4.64
CA TYR A 46 12.43 2.57 -3.18
C TYR A 46 13.46 3.60 -2.70
N THR A 47 14.49 3.90 -3.50
CA THR A 47 15.59 4.80 -3.08
C THR A 47 15.69 6.09 -3.88
N ALA A 48 14.82 6.30 -4.86
CA ALA A 48 14.89 7.41 -5.81
C ALA A 48 16.27 7.54 -6.50
N GLY A 49 16.95 6.40 -6.70
CA GLY A 49 18.27 6.32 -7.29
C GLY A 49 19.45 6.64 -6.36
N ARG A 50 19.19 6.85 -5.07
CA ARG A 50 20.25 7.01 -4.06
C ARG A 50 20.67 5.66 -3.52
N THR A 51 21.95 5.54 -3.12
CA THR A 51 22.43 4.36 -2.41
C THR A 51 22.01 4.45 -0.94
N ILE A 52 20.90 3.83 -0.59
CA ILE A 52 20.38 3.78 0.79
C ILE A 52 20.76 2.42 1.40
N LYS A 53 21.18 2.43 2.67
CA LYS A 53 21.50 1.19 3.40
C LYS A 53 20.25 0.34 3.57
N THR A 54 20.43 -0.97 3.54
CA THR A 54 19.35 -1.97 3.66
C THR A 54 18.42 -1.74 4.86
N GLY A 55 18.96 -1.31 6.01
CA GLY A 55 18.15 -1.00 7.20
C GLY A 55 17.16 0.15 7.02
N LEU A 56 17.53 1.19 6.27
CA LEU A 56 16.64 2.33 5.97
C LEU A 56 15.55 1.93 4.98
N ILE A 57 15.87 1.05 4.01
CA ILE A 57 14.88 0.49 3.09
C ILE A 57 13.90 -0.43 3.84
N ALA A 58 14.39 -1.28 4.74
CA ALA A 58 13.53 -2.12 5.57
C ALA A 58 12.58 -1.28 6.46
N SER A 59 13.09 -0.20 7.07
CA SER A 59 12.27 0.70 7.88
C SER A 59 11.18 1.41 7.07
N SER A 60 11.47 1.82 5.82
CA SER A 60 10.46 2.48 4.99
C SER A 60 9.34 1.52 4.59
N ILE A 61 9.67 0.26 4.29
CA ILE A 61 8.70 -0.79 4.00
C ILE A 61 7.80 -1.02 5.23
N VAL A 62 8.37 -1.28 6.41
CA VAL A 62 7.58 -1.53 7.64
C VAL A 62 6.66 -0.35 7.97
N SER A 63 7.14 0.89 7.79
CA SER A 63 6.33 2.09 7.99
C SER A 63 5.13 2.15 7.04
N ALA A 64 5.28 1.77 5.77
CA ALA A 64 4.19 1.80 4.79
C ALA A 64 3.06 0.81 5.12
N TRP A 65 3.39 -0.30 5.77
CA TRP A 65 2.42 -1.31 6.22
C TRP A 65 1.79 -0.99 7.58
N THR A 66 2.31 0.01 8.29
CA THR A 66 1.76 0.45 9.58
C THR A 66 0.65 1.47 9.34
N TRP A 67 -0.55 0.98 9.01
CA TRP A 67 -1.75 1.81 8.87
C TRP A 67 -2.79 1.47 9.94
N ALA A 68 -3.62 2.46 10.30
CA ALA A 68 -4.52 2.36 11.44
C ALA A 68 -5.49 1.17 11.36
N ALA A 69 -5.95 0.82 10.15
CA ALA A 69 -6.88 -0.29 9.98
C ALA A 69 -6.24 -1.66 10.31
N THR A 70 -4.98 -1.93 9.91
CA THR A 70 -4.30 -3.18 10.29
C THR A 70 -3.94 -3.20 11.77
N LEU A 71 -3.60 -2.06 12.38
CA LEU A 71 -3.33 -1.99 13.82
C LEU A 71 -4.59 -2.34 14.64
N LEU A 72 -5.73 -1.77 14.25
CA LEU A 72 -7.02 -2.07 14.89
C LEU A 72 -7.43 -3.52 14.65
N GLN A 73 -7.31 -4.00 13.41
CA GLN A 73 -7.69 -5.37 13.05
C GLN A 73 -6.81 -6.40 13.77
N SER A 74 -5.49 -6.19 13.80
CA SER A 74 -4.55 -7.03 14.53
C SER A 74 -4.91 -7.12 16.02
N SER A 75 -5.18 -5.96 16.66
CA SER A 75 -5.57 -5.91 18.07
C SER A 75 -6.89 -6.61 18.35
N THR A 76 -7.85 -6.49 17.44
CA THR A 76 -9.14 -7.18 17.52
C THR A 76 -8.96 -8.69 17.44
N VAL A 77 -8.14 -9.16 16.50
CA VAL A 77 -7.84 -10.60 16.34
C VAL A 77 -7.09 -11.15 17.55
N THR A 78 -6.17 -10.39 18.15
CA THR A 78 -5.52 -10.77 19.42
C THR A 78 -6.51 -10.83 20.57
N TYR A 79 -7.45 -9.89 20.64
CA TYR A 79 -8.48 -9.89 21.68
C TYR A 79 -9.38 -11.13 21.60
N THR A 80 -9.76 -11.55 20.39
CA THR A 80 -10.68 -12.69 20.20
C THR A 80 -10.00 -14.06 20.20
N PHE A 81 -8.77 -14.17 19.68
CA PHE A 81 -8.07 -15.44 19.48
C PHE A 81 -6.72 -15.55 20.22
N GLY A 82 -6.41 -14.58 21.09
CA GLY A 82 -5.14 -14.52 21.81
C GLY A 82 -3.93 -14.25 20.90
N LEU A 83 -2.74 -14.45 21.44
CA LEU A 83 -1.47 -14.21 20.72
C LEU A 83 -1.35 -15.02 19.42
N ALA A 84 -1.91 -16.24 19.39
CA ALA A 84 -1.95 -17.09 18.20
C ALA A 84 -2.73 -16.44 17.05
N GLY A 85 -3.80 -15.68 17.35
CA GLY A 85 -4.57 -14.95 16.35
C GLY A 85 -3.74 -13.88 15.63
N SER A 86 -3.03 -13.04 16.38
CA SER A 86 -2.11 -12.05 15.80
C SER A 86 -1.00 -12.68 14.98
N PHE A 87 -0.47 -13.84 15.42
CA PHE A 87 0.57 -14.55 14.68
C PHE A 87 0.06 -14.99 13.30
N TRP A 88 -1.11 -15.63 13.24
CA TRP A 88 -1.70 -16.06 11.96
C TRP A 88 -2.13 -14.88 11.08
N TYR A 89 -2.62 -13.79 11.67
CA TYR A 89 -2.93 -12.55 10.95
C TYR A 89 -1.67 -11.97 10.28
N ALA A 90 -0.57 -11.87 11.04
CA ALA A 90 0.71 -11.39 10.51
C ALA A 90 1.29 -12.34 9.45
N ALA A 91 1.17 -13.66 9.65
CA ALA A 91 1.61 -14.66 8.68
C ALA A 91 0.84 -14.54 7.35
N GLY A 92 -0.48 -14.36 7.39
CA GLY A 92 -1.29 -14.11 6.19
C GLY A 92 -0.90 -12.81 5.49
N ALA A 93 -0.68 -11.73 6.25
CA ALA A 93 -0.25 -10.45 5.71
C ALA A 93 1.15 -10.52 5.05
N SER A 94 2.04 -11.39 5.55
CA SER A 94 3.40 -11.53 5.00
C SER A 94 3.46 -12.09 3.57
N ILE A 95 2.41 -12.79 3.12
CA ILE A 95 2.34 -13.35 1.76
C ILE A 95 2.07 -12.25 0.71
N GLN A 96 1.46 -11.14 1.12
CA GLN A 96 1.12 -10.03 0.23
C GLN A 96 2.32 -9.10 -0.04
N VAL A 97 3.35 -9.16 0.81
CA VAL A 97 4.58 -8.36 0.72
C VAL A 97 5.56 -8.98 -0.26
#